data_AF-A0A9N9Z9K7-F1
#
_entry.id   AF-A0A9N9Z9K7-F1
#
_cell.length_a   1.000
_cell.length_b   1.000
_cell.length_c   1.000
_cell.angle_alpha   90.00
_cell.angle_beta   90.00
_cell.angle_gamma   90.00
#
_symmetry.space_group_name_H-M   'P 1'
#
loop_
_entity.id
_entity.type
_entity.pdbx_description
1 polymer ?
#
loop_
_entity_poly.entity_id
_entity_poly.type
_entity_poly.pdbx_seq_one_letter_code
_entity_poly.pdbx_strand_id
1 'polypeptide(L)'
;MATNWTQALQVTSLLVAAHSSGYGLCSDRVAVHNALLLSDRETITRQWFRAWDFGRKYGPFAVTGSGLGFLGAALLDGVNSPGFSLNISAAVSMGLVAVYTVVYVFPVNDKLLAAHSKLISQKKSDDASQTTDEIRNLVATWKSADLKRTLLSTFAAVAGLIAACKQ
;
A
#
# COMPACT_ATOMS: atom_id res chain seq x y z
N MET A 1 -0.42 -37.86 1.66
CA MET A 1 -1.31 -36.70 1.84
C MET A 1 -0.92 -35.68 0.78
N ALA A 2 -1.79 -35.40 -0.20
CA ALA A 2 -1.50 -34.38 -1.21
C ALA A 2 -1.76 -32.99 -0.60
N THR A 3 -0.81 -32.06 -0.74
CA THR A 3 -0.99 -30.68 -0.29
C THR A 3 -2.11 -30.02 -1.08
N ASN A 4 -3.11 -29.44 -0.39
CA ASN A 4 -4.13 -28.60 -1.03
C ASN A 4 -3.50 -27.24 -1.39
N TRP A 5 -2.91 -27.19 -2.59
CA TRP A 5 -2.21 -26.01 -3.08
C TRP A 5 -3.13 -24.79 -3.25
N THR A 6 -4.40 -24.98 -3.57
CA THR A 6 -5.37 -23.87 -3.66
C THR A 6 -5.52 -23.18 -2.31
N GLN A 7 -5.79 -23.96 -1.26
CA GLN A 7 -5.97 -23.44 0.09
C GLN A 7 -4.68 -22.79 0.61
N ALA A 8 -3.51 -23.40 0.33
CA ALA A 8 -2.22 -22.84 0.70
C ALA A 8 -1.99 -21.45 0.05
N LEU A 9 -2.17 -21.35 -1.27
CA LEU A 9 -2.02 -20.08 -2.00
C LEU A 9 -2.98 -19.01 -1.51
N GLN A 10 -4.23 -19.40 -1.26
CA GLN A 10 -5.26 -18.47 -0.81
C GLN A 10 -4.99 -17.94 0.59
N VAL A 11 -4.63 -18.80 1.56
CA VAL A 11 -4.32 -18.40 2.93
C VAL A 11 -3.06 -17.52 2.96
N THR A 12 -2.00 -17.90 2.24
CA THR A 12 -0.78 -17.07 2.17
C THR A 12 -1.08 -15.70 1.54
N SER A 13 -1.86 -15.66 0.45
CA SER A 13 -2.23 -14.40 -0.21
C SER A 13 -3.10 -13.52 0.69
N LEU A 14 -4.05 -14.13 1.41
CA LEU A 14 -4.88 -13.47 2.40
C LEU A 14 -4.04 -12.84 3.51
N LEU A 15 -3.09 -13.58 4.08
CA LEU A 15 -2.22 -13.07 5.13
C LEU A 15 -1.39 -11.87 4.66
N VAL A 16 -0.84 -11.95 3.44
CA VAL A 16 -0.06 -10.86 2.84
C VAL A 16 -0.95 -9.63 2.56
N ALA A 17 -2.14 -9.82 1.99
CA ALA A 17 -3.08 -8.74 1.71
C ALA A 17 -3.60 -8.08 3.01
N ALA A 18 -3.91 -8.89 4.03
CA ALA A 18 -4.34 -8.43 5.35
C ALA A 18 -3.22 -7.66 6.06
N HIS A 19 -1.98 -8.13 5.99
CA HIS A 19 -0.83 -7.40 6.52
C HIS A 19 -0.64 -6.05 5.80
N SER A 20 -0.69 -6.04 4.47
CA SER A 20 -0.61 -4.79 3.69
C SER A 20 -1.71 -3.80 4.05
N SER A 21 -2.95 -4.29 4.22
CA SER A 21 -4.09 -3.48 4.65
C SER A 21 -3.88 -2.90 6.06
N GLY A 22 -3.51 -3.75 7.03
CA GLY A 22 -3.26 -3.33 8.41
C GLY A 22 -2.12 -2.32 8.51
N TYR A 23 -1.02 -2.57 7.81
CA TYR A 23 0.10 -1.62 7.73
C TYR A 23 -0.34 -0.26 7.19
N GLY A 24 -1.08 -0.24 6.07
CA GLY A 24 -1.57 0.99 5.46
C GLY A 24 -2.50 1.78 6.39
N LEU A 25 -3.45 1.10 7.04
CA LEU A 25 -4.38 1.74 7.98
C LEU A 25 -3.67 2.30 9.22
N CYS A 26 -2.70 1.56 9.77
CA CYS A 26 -1.90 2.04 10.90
C CYS A 26 -1.02 3.24 10.50
N SER A 27 -0.41 3.19 9.31
CA SER A 27 0.38 4.30 8.77
C SER A 27 -0.48 5.55 8.60
N ASP A 28 -1.67 5.41 7.98
CA ASP A 28 -2.61 6.51 7.75
C ASP A 28 -3.16 7.12 9.05
N ARG A 29 -3.69 6.28 9.95
CA ARG A 29 -4.47 6.71 11.12
C ARG A 29 -3.63 7.10 12.31
N VAL A 30 -2.45 6.48 12.46
CA VAL A 30 -1.59 6.71 13.62
C VAL A 30 -0.34 7.47 13.20
N ALA A 31 0.51 6.92 12.33
CA ALA A 31 1.82 7.50 12.09
C ALA A 31 1.75 8.86 11.38
N VAL A 32 1.14 8.89 10.19
CA VAL A 32 1.11 10.08 9.34
C VAL A 32 0.11 11.11 9.85
N HIS A 33 -1.01 10.68 10.45
CA HIS A 33 -1.91 11.61 11.11
C HIS A 33 -1.22 12.40 12.22
N ASN A 34 -0.47 11.73 13.12
CA ASN A 34 0.28 12.42 14.17
C ASN A 34 1.41 13.27 13.60
N ALA A 35 2.09 12.82 12.53
CA ALA A 35 3.12 13.62 11.87
C ALA A 35 2.56 14.95 11.35
N LEU A 36 1.36 14.96 10.77
CA LEU A 36 0.74 16.18 10.24
C LEU A 36 0.38 17.23 11.32
N LEU A 37 0.24 16.81 12.58
CA LEU A 37 0.00 17.72 13.71
C LEU A 37 1.26 18.43 14.21
N LEU A 38 2.43 18.06 13.70
CA LEU A 38 3.70 18.67 14.07
C LEU A 38 3.87 20.05 13.42
N SER A 39 4.65 20.90 14.08
CA SER A 39 4.99 22.26 13.63
C SER A 39 6.28 22.33 12.80
N ASP A 40 7.06 21.24 12.76
CA ASP A 40 8.37 21.20 12.11
C ASP A 40 8.36 20.41 10.79
N ARG A 41 8.78 21.07 9.71
CA ARG A 41 8.84 20.48 8.35
C ARG A 41 9.80 19.31 8.25
N GLU A 42 10.90 19.36 9.01
CA GLU A 42 11.93 18.32 8.95
C GLU A 42 11.40 17.00 9.48
N THR A 43 10.76 17.06 10.64
CA THR A 43 10.16 15.91 11.28
C THR A 43 9.04 15.34 10.43
N ILE A 44 8.14 16.18 9.88
CA ILE A 44 7.08 15.73 8.97
C ILE A 44 7.67 14.94 7.79
N THR A 45 8.68 15.52 7.13
CA THR A 45 9.32 14.92 5.94
C THR A 45 10.01 13.59 6.28
N ARG A 46 10.73 13.53 7.40
CA ARG A 46 11.43 12.31 7.85
C ARG A 46 10.45 11.20 8.24
N GLN A 47 9.34 11.53 8.90
CA GLN A 47 8.32 10.55 9.28
C GLN A 47 7.62 9.97 8.05
N TRP A 48 7.24 10.82 7.09
CA TRP A 48 6.74 10.36 5.80
C TRP A 48 7.75 9.46 5.08
N PHE A 49 9.03 9.87 5.01
CA PHE A 49 10.05 9.11 4.29
C PHE A 49 10.24 7.70 4.86
N ARG A 50 10.16 7.54 6.19
CA ARG A 50 10.23 6.21 6.83
C ARG A 50 9.08 5.30 6.40
N ALA A 51 7.85 5.82 6.39
CA ALA A 51 6.68 5.07 5.93
C ALA A 51 6.80 4.70 4.45
N TRP A 52 7.21 5.67 3.61
CA TRP A 52 7.42 5.47 2.18
C TRP A 52 8.54 4.46 1.88
N ASP A 53 9.69 4.54 2.56
CA ASP A 53 10.86 3.68 2.30
C ASP A 53 10.59 2.21 2.69
N PHE A 54 9.80 1.96 3.73
CA PHE A 54 9.30 0.62 4.00
C PHE A 54 8.35 0.16 2.90
N GLY A 55 7.34 0.98 2.58
CA GLY A 55 6.31 0.67 1.60
C GLY A 55 6.88 0.36 0.21
N ARG A 56 7.93 1.07 -0.26
CA ARG A 56 8.54 0.80 -1.56
C ARG A 56 9.34 -0.50 -1.61
N LYS A 57 9.92 -0.93 -0.48
CA LYS A 57 10.74 -2.16 -0.40
C LYS A 57 9.86 -3.39 -0.29
N TYR A 58 8.82 -3.32 0.54
CA TYR A 58 7.92 -4.43 0.81
C TYR A 58 6.74 -4.51 -0.17
N GLY A 59 6.19 -3.35 -0.55
CA GLY A 59 4.95 -3.23 -1.32
C GLY A 59 4.91 -4.02 -2.63
N PRO A 60 5.92 -3.94 -3.51
CA PRO A 60 5.90 -4.68 -4.78
C PRO A 60 5.76 -6.19 -4.59
N PHE A 61 6.46 -6.77 -3.61
CA PHE A 61 6.38 -8.20 -3.29
C PHE A 61 5.02 -8.55 -2.68
N ALA A 62 4.52 -7.75 -1.75
CA ALA A 62 3.23 -7.99 -1.12
C ALA A 62 2.09 -7.92 -2.13
N VAL A 63 2.08 -6.88 -2.97
CA VAL A 63 1.02 -6.62 -3.94
C VAL A 63 1.03 -7.67 -5.05
N THR A 64 2.18 -7.88 -5.68
CA THR A 64 2.31 -8.83 -6.80
C THR A 64 2.15 -10.27 -6.31
N GLY A 65 2.77 -10.61 -5.18
CA GLY A 65 2.73 -11.96 -4.62
C GLY A 65 1.32 -12.39 -4.22
N SER A 66 0.59 -11.55 -3.48
CA SER A 66 -0.80 -11.86 -3.11
C SER A 66 -1.74 -11.82 -4.31
N GLY A 67 -1.55 -10.90 -5.26
CA GLY A 67 -2.35 -10.85 -6.49
C GLY A 67 -2.20 -12.13 -7.33
N LEU A 68 -0.96 -12.57 -7.56
CA LEU A 68 -0.69 -13.82 -8.26
C LEU A 68 -1.17 -15.05 -7.50
N GLY A 69 -1.05 -15.05 -6.17
CA GLY A 69 -1.52 -16.17 -5.36
C GLY A 69 -3.05 -16.30 -5.34
N PHE A 70 -3.80 -15.20 -5.28
CA PHE A 70 -5.26 -15.22 -5.45
C PHE A 70 -5.67 -15.67 -6.86
N LEU A 71 -4.97 -15.19 -7.90
CA LEU A 71 -5.23 -15.64 -9.28
C LEU A 71 -4.94 -17.14 -9.43
N GLY A 72 -3.82 -17.62 -8.89
CA GLY A 72 -3.46 -19.03 -8.89
C GLY A 72 -4.49 -19.88 -8.15
N ALA A 73 -4.95 -19.44 -6.98
CA ALA A 73 -6.03 -20.11 -6.25
C ALA A 73 -7.31 -20.19 -7.08
N ALA A 74 -7.74 -19.10 -7.73
CA ALA A 74 -8.91 -19.13 -8.61
C ALA A 74 -8.77 -20.13 -9.76
N LEU A 75 -7.60 -20.16 -10.43
CA LEU A 75 -7.35 -21.04 -11.56
C LEU A 75 -7.29 -22.51 -11.15
N LEU A 76 -6.77 -22.83 -9.96
CA LEU A 76 -6.72 -24.19 -9.43
C LEU A 76 -8.09 -24.70 -8.94
N ASP A 77 -8.91 -23.84 -8.32
CA ASP A 77 -10.27 -24.19 -7.88
C ASP A 77 -11.25 -24.32 -9.04
N GLY A 78 -11.00 -23.61 -10.15
CA GLY A 78 -11.82 -23.65 -11.35
C GLY A 78 -13.05 -22.74 -11.31
N VAL A 79 -13.58 -22.44 -12.49
CA VAL A 79 -14.68 -21.46 -12.70
C VAL A 79 -16.00 -21.80 -12.01
N ASN A 80 -16.20 -23.08 -11.68
CA ASN A 80 -17.41 -23.55 -11.01
C ASN A 80 -17.31 -23.48 -9.48
N SER A 81 -16.16 -23.09 -8.92
CA SER A 81 -16.00 -23.01 -7.46
C SER A 81 -16.74 -21.79 -6.89
N PRO A 82 -17.36 -21.93 -5.70
CA PRO A 82 -18.00 -20.80 -5.01
C PRO A 82 -17.06 -19.63 -4.70
N GLY A 83 -15.74 -19.90 -4.65
CA GLY A 83 -14.68 -18.93 -4.34
C GLY A 83 -14.04 -18.27 -5.57
N PHE A 84 -14.32 -18.75 -6.79
CA PHE A 84 -13.65 -18.30 -8.02
C PHE A 84 -13.74 -16.79 -8.22
N SER A 85 -14.95 -16.24 -8.23
CA SER A 85 -15.19 -14.80 -8.48
C SER A 85 -14.57 -13.90 -7.42
N LEU A 86 -14.53 -14.36 -6.17
CA LEU A 86 -13.94 -13.64 -5.05
C LEU A 86 -12.41 -13.63 -5.13
N ASN A 87 -11.78 -14.76 -5.46
CA ASN A 87 -10.33 -14.83 -5.68
C ASN A 87 -9.90 -14.00 -6.90
N ILE A 88 -10.65 -14.03 -8.00
CA ILE A 88 -10.41 -13.12 -9.14
C ILE A 88 -10.57 -11.65 -8.73
N SER A 89 -11.61 -11.31 -7.98
CA SER A 89 -11.82 -9.93 -7.50
C SER A 89 -10.67 -9.46 -6.61
N ALA A 90 -10.17 -10.33 -5.73
CA ALA A 90 -9.02 -10.04 -4.89
C ALA A 90 -7.75 -9.82 -5.74
N ALA A 91 -7.49 -10.69 -6.71
CA ALA A 91 -6.36 -10.57 -7.62
C ALA A 91 -6.39 -9.27 -8.43
N VAL A 92 -7.55 -8.93 -9.02
CA VAL A 92 -7.76 -7.68 -9.76
C VAL A 92 -7.56 -6.47 -8.85
N SER A 93 -8.10 -6.50 -7.63
CA SER A 93 -7.93 -5.40 -6.67
C SER A 93 -6.46 -5.17 -6.32
N MET A 94 -5.68 -6.23 -6.11
CA MET A 94 -4.23 -6.13 -5.91
C MET A 94 -3.51 -5.62 -7.17
N GLY A 95 -3.95 -6.01 -8.38
CA GLY A 95 -3.45 -5.42 -9.62
C GLY A 95 -3.71 -3.90 -9.70
N LEU A 96 -4.90 -3.47 -9.32
CA LEU A 96 -5.28 -2.05 -9.27
C LEU A 96 -4.48 -1.26 -8.25
N VAL A 97 -4.05 -1.86 -7.13
CA VAL A 97 -3.11 -1.24 -6.18
C VAL A 97 -1.84 -0.78 -6.90
N ALA A 98 -1.26 -1.62 -7.75
CA ALA A 98 -0.04 -1.29 -8.50
C ALA A 98 -0.30 -0.14 -9.49
N VAL A 99 -1.36 -0.25 -10.30
CA VAL A 99 -1.75 0.79 -11.27
C VAL A 99 -2.00 2.13 -10.57
N TYR A 100 -2.78 2.12 -9.49
CA TYR A 100 -3.10 3.32 -8.71
C TYR A 100 -1.84 3.95 -8.13
N THR A 101 -0.90 3.13 -7.65
CA THR A 101 0.38 3.62 -7.10
C THR A 101 1.16 4.43 -8.13
N VAL A 102 1.29 3.89 -9.35
CA VAL A 102 2.05 4.54 -10.42
C VAL A 102 1.40 5.85 -10.85
N VAL A 103 0.07 5.85 -11.01
CA VAL A 103 -0.66 7.01 -11.55
C VAL A 103 -0.82 8.14 -10.54
N TYR A 104 -1.13 7.82 -9.28
CA TYR A 104 -1.55 8.82 -8.29
C TYR A 104 -0.56 9.03 -7.14
N VAL A 105 0.20 8.00 -6.75
CA VAL A 105 1.08 8.09 -5.58
C VAL A 105 2.49 8.54 -5.99
N PHE A 106 3.02 8.04 -7.10
CA PHE A 106 4.37 8.40 -7.57
C PHE A 106 4.55 9.91 -7.79
N PRO A 107 3.64 10.65 -8.45
CA PRO A 107 3.81 12.09 -8.63
C PRO A 107 3.91 12.88 -7.31
N VAL A 108 3.27 12.39 -6.25
CA VAL A 108 3.36 13.00 -4.91
C VAL A 108 4.66 12.60 -4.22
N ASN A 109 5.06 11.33 -4.35
CA ASN A 109 6.35 10.84 -3.84
C ASN A 109 7.51 11.63 -4.43
N ASP A 110 7.53 11.89 -5.73
CA ASP A 110 8.65 12.59 -6.38
C ASP A 110 8.85 13.99 -5.80
N LYS A 111 7.77 14.71 -5.50
CA LYS A 111 7.81 16.03 -4.84
C LYS A 111 8.35 15.93 -3.41
N LEU A 112 7.90 14.94 -2.65
CA LEU A 112 8.35 14.71 -1.27
C LEU A 112 9.79 14.18 -1.19
N LEU A 113 10.24 13.41 -2.19
CA LEU A 113 11.63 12.96 -2.32
C LEU A 113 12.55 14.12 -2.65
N ALA A 114 12.15 15.03 -3.53
CA ALA A 114 12.89 16.25 -3.79
C ALA A 114 13.03 17.10 -2.52
N ALA A 115 11.94 17.25 -1.74
CA ALA A 115 11.94 17.93 -0.45
C ALA A 115 12.92 17.28 0.55
N HIS A 116 12.84 15.95 0.68
CA HIS A 116 13.70 15.16 1.55
C HIS A 116 15.18 15.24 1.14
N SER A 117 15.48 15.19 -0.16
CA SER A 117 16.85 15.32 -0.69
C SER A 117 17.44 16.70 -0.37
N LYS A 118 16.65 17.78 -0.55
CA LYS A 118 17.08 19.14 -0.18
C LYS A 118 17.44 19.20 1.31
N LEU A 119 16.60 18.59 2.16
CA LEU A 119 16.80 18.54 3.60
C LEU A 119 18.09 17.82 4.01
N ILE A 120 18.36 16.64 3.44
CA ILE A 120 19.57 15.87 3.78
C ILE A 120 20.84 16.52 3.23
N SER A 121 20.75 17.17 2.06
CA SER A 121 21.93 17.73 1.38
C SER A 121 22.59 18.92 2.10
N GLN A 122 22.02 19.43 3.20
CA GLN A 122 22.49 20.60 3.96
C GLN A 122 22.81 21.85 3.11
N LYS A 123 22.41 21.89 1.83
CA LYS A 123 22.46 23.11 1.03
C LYS A 123 21.45 24.08 1.60
N LYS A 124 21.91 24.97 2.49
CA LYS A 124 21.37 26.33 2.61
C LYS A 124 21.60 27.01 1.25
N SER A 125 20.86 26.63 0.22
CA SER A 125 20.66 27.54 -0.90
C SER A 125 19.62 28.54 -0.42
N ASP A 126 19.88 29.83 -0.60
CA ASP A 126 18.92 30.94 -0.43
C ASP A 126 17.71 30.86 -1.39
N ASP A 127 17.49 29.69 -1.99
CA ASP A 127 16.54 29.41 -3.04
C ASP A 127 15.35 28.64 -2.46
N ALA A 128 14.21 29.33 -2.38
CA ALA A 128 12.86 28.85 -2.06
C ALA A 128 12.81 27.51 -1.28
N SER A 129 13.20 27.53 -0.01
CA SER A 129 13.00 26.38 0.87
C SER A 129 11.50 26.21 1.11
N GLN A 130 10.96 25.01 0.84
CA GLN A 130 9.53 24.75 1.02
C GLN A 130 9.07 25.07 2.44
N THR A 131 7.91 25.71 2.56
CA THR A 131 7.34 26.06 3.86
C THR A 131 6.84 24.81 4.58
N THR A 132 6.67 24.88 5.90
CA THR A 132 6.06 23.78 6.67
C THR A 132 4.67 23.45 6.14
N ASP A 133 3.88 24.44 5.74
CA ASP A 133 2.52 24.25 5.25
C ASP A 133 2.51 23.55 3.88
N GLU A 134 3.46 23.87 3.00
CA GLU A 134 3.63 23.17 1.72
C GLU A 134 3.96 21.68 1.93
N ILE A 135 4.90 21.37 2.82
CA ILE A 135 5.24 20.00 3.17
C ILE A 135 4.05 19.28 3.81
N ARG A 136 3.35 19.93 4.74
CA ARG A 136 2.17 19.37 5.38
C ARG A 136 1.09 19.04 4.35
N ASN A 137 0.85 19.92 3.39
CA ASN A 137 -0.13 19.70 2.33
C ASN A 137 0.28 18.56 1.39
N LEU A 138 1.56 18.46 1.03
CA LEU A 138 2.08 17.34 0.24
C LEU A 138 1.91 16.00 0.96
N VAL A 139 2.27 15.94 2.25
CA VAL A 139 2.09 14.71 3.06
C VAL A 139 0.61 14.39 3.28
N ALA A 140 -0.26 15.39 3.43
CA ALA A 140 -1.72 15.18 3.50
C ALA A 140 -2.29 14.64 2.18
N THR A 141 -1.81 15.14 1.05
CA THR A 141 -2.16 14.64 -0.28
C THR A 141 -1.69 13.20 -0.46
N TRP A 142 -0.44 12.91 -0.08
CA TRP A 142 0.12 11.56 -0.07
C TRP A 142 -0.71 10.61 0.78
N LYS A 143 -1.05 11.03 2.01
CA LYS A 143 -1.87 10.26 2.94
C LYS A 143 -3.22 9.90 2.31
N SER A 144 -3.90 10.87 1.70
CA SER A 144 -5.19 10.62 1.04
C SER A 144 -5.07 9.62 -0.11
N ALA A 145 -4.02 9.72 -0.93
CA ALA A 145 -3.76 8.77 -2.01
C ALA A 145 -3.41 7.37 -1.47
N ASP A 146 -2.57 7.28 -0.44
CA ASP A 146 -2.17 6.02 0.18
C ASP A 146 -3.34 5.31 0.86
N LEU A 147 -4.26 6.06 1.47
CA LEU A 147 -5.50 5.50 2.01
C LEU A 147 -6.34 4.84 0.92
N LYS A 148 -6.54 5.50 -0.23
CA LYS A 148 -7.31 4.93 -1.35
C LYS A 148 -6.70 3.63 -1.85
N ARG A 149 -5.38 3.57 -1.94
CA ARG A 149 -4.66 2.35 -2.28
C ARG A 149 -4.83 1.27 -1.20
N THR A 150 -4.76 1.65 0.07
CA THR A 150 -4.97 0.74 1.19
C THR A 150 -6.35 0.11 1.15
N LEU A 151 -7.40 0.86 0.80
CA LEU A 151 -8.76 0.34 0.65
C LEU A 151 -8.86 -0.77 -0.40
N LEU A 152 -8.08 -0.72 -1.49
CA LEU A 152 -8.02 -1.80 -2.49
C LEU A 152 -7.39 -3.07 -1.89
N SER A 153 -6.30 -2.94 -1.13
CA SER A 153 -5.72 -4.07 -0.40
C SER A 153 -6.68 -4.63 0.67
N THR A 154 -7.41 -3.77 1.37
CA THR A 154 -8.45 -4.17 2.34
C THR A 154 -9.55 -4.96 1.64
N PHE A 155 -10.04 -4.47 0.50
CA PHE A 155 -11.04 -5.16 -0.30
C PHE A 155 -10.54 -6.55 -0.74
N ALA A 156 -9.29 -6.65 -1.22
CA ALA A 156 -8.69 -7.93 -1.59
C ALA A 156 -8.62 -8.91 -0.41
N ALA A 157 -8.23 -8.43 0.77
CA ALA A 157 -8.20 -9.24 1.98
C ALA A 157 -9.60 -9.73 2.38
N VAL A 158 -10.61 -8.87 2.33
CA VAL A 158 -12.00 -9.26 2.64
C VAL A 158 -12.53 -10.27 1.63
N ALA A 159 -12.34 -10.03 0.33
CA ALA A 159 -12.76 -10.95 -0.72
C ALA A 159 -12.05 -12.32 -0.58
N GLY A 160 -10.73 -12.32 -0.35
CA GLY A 160 -9.95 -13.53 -0.12
C GLY A 160 -10.38 -14.31 1.13
N LEU A 161 -10.73 -13.61 2.21
CA LEU A 161 -11.26 -14.22 3.44
C LEU A 161 -12.61 -14.88 3.19
N ILE A 162 -13.54 -14.19 2.54
CA ILE A 162 -14.86 -14.75 2.23
C ILE A 162 -14.71 -15.96 1.31
N ALA A 163 -13.81 -15.89 0.32
CA ALA A 163 -13.51 -17.03 -0.55
C ALA A 163 -12.98 -18.23 0.25
N ALA A 164 -12.14 -18.00 1.27
CA ALA A 164 -11.53 -19.08 2.05
C ALA A 164 -12.56 -19.76 2.96
N CYS A 165 -13.58 -19.02 3.39
CA CYS A 165 -14.71 -19.55 4.14
C CYS A 165 -15.76 -20.25 3.27
N LYS A 166 -15.66 -20.15 1.94
CA LYS A 166 -16.61 -20.73 0.97
C LYS A 166 -16.07 -21.95 0.22
N GLN A 167 -14.87 -22.41 0.59
CA GLN A 167 -14.27 -23.65 0.06
C GLN A 167 -14.97 -24.89 0.61
#